data_AF-A0A9N9A8B3-F1
#
_entry.id   AF-A0A9N9A8B3-F1
#
_cell.length_a   1.000
_cell.length_b   1.000
_cell.length_c   1.000
_cell.angle_alpha   90.00
_cell.angle_beta   90.00
_cell.angle_gamma   90.00
#
_symmetry.space_group_name_H-M   'P 1'
#
loop_
_entity.id
_entity.type
_entity.pdbx_description
1 polymer ?
#
loop_
_entity_poly.entity_id
_entity_poly.type
_entity_poly.pdbx_seq_one_letter_code
_entity_poly.pdbx_strand_id
1 'polypeptide(L)'
;MKEKPDIIVVGLQEYTPMPCSLIKVNNKRLNYYSKLIERAISLGTNKENYTQLMKDDYVGLALFIYVKDRFTGIIKNYEISKAGVGPFWIGNKVLCFVVTHLTPHNHNTQRRNQDFKSICERNLDQLTREVKSGKVLHGFEEGELNFLPTYKYQVGSKNEFDVSSKLPGWCDRIFYYWHHDGKEEDNEGFDVEEQSNNNNNNNQDLTGGKEPPIKLISYLSHPSYTLSDHKPVSAFFIISTLPSSHSFSSITTSFSPFKIDPNRKRKFLIGEIVSKILGFGWWLFGTYNGIKVFLLLVILEYWLYLVWINKF
;
A
#
# COMPACT_ATOMS: atom_id res chain seq x y z
N MET A 1 -24.35 7.17 2.50
CA MET A 1 -24.50 6.73 1.10
C MET A 1 -25.66 5.75 1.01
N LYS A 2 -26.50 5.87 -0.03
CA LYS A 2 -27.71 5.03 -0.21
C LYS A 2 -27.36 3.63 -0.73
N GLU A 3 -26.23 3.49 -1.43
CA GLU A 3 -25.69 2.22 -1.90
C GLU A 3 -24.39 1.83 -1.19
N LYS A 4 -24.19 0.52 -1.02
CA LYS A 4 -23.01 -0.09 -0.39
C LYS A 4 -21.99 -0.49 -1.47
N PRO A 5 -20.68 -0.47 -1.19
CA PRO A 5 -19.64 -0.80 -2.18
C PRO A 5 -19.74 -2.24 -2.67
N ASP A 6 -19.58 -2.51 -3.96
CA ASP A 6 -19.60 -3.89 -4.47
C ASP A 6 -18.31 -4.67 -4.16
N ILE A 7 -17.19 -3.94 -4.02
CA ILE A 7 -15.88 -4.45 -3.63
C ILE A 7 -15.36 -3.60 -2.47
N ILE A 8 -14.88 -4.24 -1.42
CA ILE A 8 -14.23 -3.62 -0.27
C ILE A 8 -12.78 -4.09 -0.23
N VAL A 9 -11.85 -3.14 -0.20
CA VAL A 9 -10.43 -3.41 -0.09
C VAL A 9 -9.89 -2.76 1.17
N VAL A 10 -9.17 -3.55 1.98
CA VAL A 10 -8.58 -3.09 3.23
C VAL A 10 -7.08 -3.37 3.19
N GLY A 11 -6.29 -2.30 3.26
CA GLY A 11 -4.85 -2.36 3.46
C GLY A 11 -4.51 -2.01 4.91
N LEU A 12 -3.63 -2.80 5.53
CA LEU A 12 -3.08 -2.52 6.85
C LEU A 12 -1.56 -2.47 6.77
N GLN A 13 -0.95 -1.61 7.59
CA GLN A 13 0.49 -1.48 7.76
C GLN A 13 0.81 -1.61 9.25
N GLU A 14 2.01 -2.11 9.55
CA GLU A 14 2.50 -2.36 10.91
C GLU A 14 1.53 -3.16 11.81
N TYR A 15 0.63 -3.95 11.22
CA TYR A 15 -0.40 -4.67 11.99
C TYR A 15 0.19 -5.79 12.84
N THR A 16 1.45 -6.18 12.60
CA THR A 16 2.23 -7.19 13.32
C THR A 16 3.62 -6.65 13.64
N PRO A 17 4.16 -6.89 14.86
CA PRO A 17 5.52 -6.49 15.20
C PRO A 17 6.55 -7.05 14.20
N MET A 18 7.55 -6.23 13.84
CA MET A 18 8.49 -6.52 12.75
C MET A 18 9.20 -7.89 12.84
N PRO A 19 9.73 -8.33 14.01
CA PRO A 19 10.36 -9.64 14.12
C PRO A 19 9.40 -10.78 13.76
N CYS A 20 8.14 -10.67 14.18
CA CYS A 20 7.11 -11.67 13.90
C CYS A 20 6.68 -11.65 12.43
N SER A 21 6.60 -10.47 11.80
CA SER A 21 6.25 -10.37 10.38
C SER A 21 7.32 -10.88 9.44
N LEU A 22 8.60 -10.82 9.85
CA LEU A 22 9.73 -11.34 9.07
C LEU A 22 9.80 -12.87 9.09
N ILE A 23 9.51 -13.49 10.24
CA ILE A 23 9.57 -14.95 10.38
C ILE A 23 8.34 -15.63 9.76
N LYS A 24 7.17 -14.97 9.75
CA LYS A 24 5.88 -15.54 9.32
C LYS A 24 5.53 -16.84 10.06
N VAL A 25 5.65 -16.85 11.38
CA VAL A 25 5.48 -18.08 12.18
C VAL A 25 4.05 -18.66 12.07
N ASN A 26 3.02 -17.85 11.79
CA ASN A 26 1.65 -18.31 11.52
C ASN A 26 0.73 -17.19 10.98
N ASN A 27 -0.25 -17.55 10.15
CA ASN A 27 -1.36 -16.69 9.70
C ASN A 27 -2.43 -16.40 10.79
N LYS A 28 -2.22 -16.79 12.06
CA LYS A 28 -3.17 -16.53 13.17
C LYS A 28 -3.61 -15.07 13.25
N ARG A 29 -2.67 -14.14 13.13
CA ARG A 29 -2.96 -12.70 13.24
C ARG A 29 -3.68 -12.18 11.99
N LEU A 30 -3.25 -12.59 10.80
CA LEU A 30 -3.95 -12.29 9.56
C LEU A 30 -5.41 -12.78 9.60
N ASN A 31 -5.64 -14.00 10.10
CA ASN A 31 -6.98 -14.57 10.29
C ASN A 31 -7.80 -13.84 11.36
N TYR A 32 -7.16 -13.39 12.44
CA TYR A 32 -7.82 -12.58 13.46
C TYR A 32 -8.35 -11.27 12.87
N TYR A 33 -7.52 -10.54 12.11
CA TYR A 33 -7.94 -9.32 11.45
C TYR A 33 -9.01 -9.58 10.37
N SER A 34 -8.92 -10.66 9.60
CA SER A 34 -9.97 -10.99 8.61
C SER A 34 -11.33 -11.17 9.28
N LYS A 35 -11.40 -11.86 10.43
CA LYS A 35 -12.66 -12.00 11.21
C LYS A 35 -13.19 -10.66 11.74
N LEU A 36 -12.30 -9.76 12.19
CA LEU A 36 -12.71 -8.43 12.64
C LEU A 36 -13.25 -7.59 11.49
N ILE A 37 -12.60 -7.64 10.32
CA ILE A 37 -13.03 -6.94 9.11
C ILE A 37 -14.37 -7.49 8.63
N GLU A 38 -14.54 -8.81 8.59
CA GLU A 38 -15.83 -9.45 8.24
C GLU A 38 -16.96 -8.99 9.16
N ARG A 39 -16.69 -8.90 10.48
CA ARG A 39 -17.66 -8.35 11.44
C ARG A 39 -17.95 -6.87 11.18
N ALA A 40 -16.93 -6.06 10.90
CA ALA A 40 -17.09 -4.64 10.61
C ALA A 40 -17.88 -4.41 9.30
N ILE A 41 -17.61 -5.19 8.26
CA ILE A 41 -18.37 -5.18 7.00
C ILE A 41 -19.83 -5.53 7.30
N SER A 42 -20.09 -6.66 7.97
CA SER A 42 -21.45 -7.10 8.31
C SER A 42 -22.23 -6.01 9.06
N LEU A 43 -21.59 -5.30 10.00
CA LEU A 43 -22.24 -4.19 10.72
C LEU A 43 -22.44 -2.96 9.83
N GLY A 44 -21.43 -2.56 9.06
CA GLY A 44 -21.45 -1.34 8.23
C GLY A 44 -22.33 -1.43 6.99
N THR A 45 -22.59 -2.66 6.51
CA THR A 45 -23.41 -2.93 5.32
C THR A 45 -24.82 -3.37 5.66
N ASN A 46 -25.25 -3.31 6.94
CA ASN A 46 -26.53 -3.82 7.40
C ASN A 46 -26.74 -5.31 7.09
N LYS A 47 -25.70 -6.12 7.32
CA LYS A 47 -25.66 -7.57 7.12
C LYS A 47 -25.82 -8.01 5.66
N GLU A 48 -25.41 -7.19 4.70
CA GLU A 48 -25.18 -7.70 3.34
C GLU A 48 -24.06 -8.74 3.35
N ASN A 49 -24.19 -9.75 2.49
CA ASN A 49 -23.20 -10.82 2.40
C ASN A 49 -22.05 -10.45 1.47
N TYR A 50 -20.84 -10.59 2.00
CA TYR A 50 -19.59 -10.41 1.27
C TYR A 50 -18.74 -11.66 1.46
N THR A 51 -18.15 -12.10 0.36
CA THR A 51 -17.18 -13.20 0.33
C THR A 51 -15.78 -12.61 0.31
N GLN A 52 -14.90 -13.12 1.18
CA GLN A 52 -13.48 -12.77 1.13
C GLN A 52 -12.84 -13.43 -0.08
N LEU A 53 -12.59 -12.64 -1.13
CA LEU A 53 -11.97 -13.12 -2.36
C LEU A 53 -10.49 -13.46 -2.14
N MET A 54 -9.77 -12.60 -1.42
CA MET A 54 -8.37 -12.81 -1.08
C MET A 54 -7.96 -12.14 0.22
N LYS A 55 -6.95 -12.72 0.86
CA LYS A 55 -6.16 -12.07 1.91
C LYS A 55 -4.71 -12.52 1.81
N ASP A 56 -3.78 -11.62 2.06
CA ASP A 56 -2.36 -11.94 2.11
C ASP A 56 -1.58 -10.92 2.93
N ASP A 57 -0.40 -11.31 3.40
CA ASP A 57 0.52 -10.47 4.14
C ASP A 57 1.96 -10.49 3.63
N TYR A 58 2.67 -9.40 3.89
CA TYR A 58 4.09 -9.28 3.59
C TYR A 58 4.76 -8.23 4.49
N VAL A 59 5.67 -8.66 5.36
CA VAL A 59 6.55 -7.77 6.15
C VAL A 59 5.78 -6.64 6.85
N GLY A 60 4.73 -7.00 7.59
CA GLY A 60 3.93 -6.04 8.35
C GLY A 60 2.85 -5.34 7.53
N LEU A 61 2.75 -5.63 6.23
CA LEU A 61 1.61 -5.25 5.37
C LEU A 61 0.59 -6.38 5.34
N ALA A 62 -0.69 -6.03 5.29
CA ALA A 62 -1.75 -6.97 4.96
C ALA A 62 -2.75 -6.35 3.98
N LEU A 63 -3.24 -7.15 3.06
CA LEU A 63 -4.25 -6.76 2.08
C LEU A 63 -5.40 -7.77 2.15
N PHE A 64 -6.62 -7.26 2.23
CA PHE A 64 -7.85 -8.04 2.21
C PHE A 64 -8.78 -7.49 1.14
N ILE A 65 -9.42 -8.39 0.37
CA ILE A 65 -10.42 -8.02 -0.63
C ILE A 65 -11.67 -8.83 -0.38
N TYR A 66 -12.78 -8.11 -0.25
CA TYR A 66 -14.12 -8.65 -0.06
C TYR A 66 -15.00 -8.18 -1.21
N VAL A 67 -15.89 -9.06 -1.67
CA VAL A 67 -16.77 -8.79 -2.80
C VAL A 67 -18.17 -9.22 -2.40
N LYS A 68 -19.20 -8.44 -2.75
CA LYS A 68 -20.58 -8.89 -2.55
C LYS A 68 -20.80 -10.23 -3.24
N ASP A 69 -21.51 -11.13 -2.56
CA ASP A 69 -21.68 -12.52 -3.01
C ASP A 69 -22.18 -12.63 -4.47
N ARG A 70 -23.08 -11.74 -4.89
CA ARG A 70 -23.63 -11.71 -6.26
C ARG A 70 -22.59 -11.50 -7.37
N PHE A 71 -21.41 -10.95 -7.07
CA PHE A 71 -20.34 -10.74 -8.06
C PHE A 71 -19.23 -11.79 -8.00
N THR A 72 -19.25 -12.69 -7.01
CA THR A 72 -18.22 -13.73 -6.85
C THR A 72 -18.09 -14.63 -8.08
N GLY A 73 -19.21 -14.97 -8.73
CA GLY A 73 -19.22 -15.77 -9.95
C GLY A 73 -18.71 -15.05 -11.21
N ILE A 74 -18.63 -13.71 -11.17
CA ILE A 74 -18.16 -12.87 -12.30
C ILE A 74 -16.65 -12.67 -12.20
N ILE A 75 -16.13 -12.46 -10.99
CA ILE A 75 -14.70 -12.24 -10.77
C ILE A 75 -13.96 -13.57 -10.85
N LYS A 76 -13.44 -13.86 -12.04
CA LYS A 76 -12.59 -15.01 -12.33
C LYS A 76 -11.14 -14.53 -12.52
N ASN A 77 -10.17 -15.38 -12.18
CA ASN A 77 -8.74 -15.14 -12.41
C ASN A 77 -8.14 -13.94 -11.66
N TYR A 78 -8.13 -13.99 -10.32
CA TYR A 78 -7.33 -13.09 -9.49
C TYR A 78 -5.98 -13.71 -9.12
N GLU A 79 -4.94 -12.89 -8.97
CA GLU A 79 -3.61 -13.33 -8.57
C GLU A 79 -2.98 -12.28 -7.65
N ILE A 80 -2.30 -12.74 -6.62
CA ILE A 80 -1.56 -11.91 -5.67
C ILE A 80 -0.10 -11.91 -6.05
N SER A 81 0.52 -10.73 -6.09
CA SER A 81 1.96 -10.57 -6.27
C SER A 81 2.52 -9.73 -5.13
N LYS A 82 3.70 -10.11 -4.65
CA LYS A 82 4.42 -9.39 -3.60
C LYS A 82 5.63 -8.70 -4.23
N ALA A 83 5.68 -7.39 -4.10
CA ALA A 83 6.82 -6.59 -4.50
C ALA A 83 7.36 -5.88 -3.24
N GLY A 84 8.65 -6.03 -2.97
CA GLY A 84 9.32 -5.15 -2.01
C GLY A 84 9.48 -3.76 -2.62
N VAL A 85 9.45 -2.71 -1.80
CA VAL A 85 9.72 -1.35 -2.26
C VAL A 85 11.19 -1.20 -2.64
N GLY A 86 11.41 -0.94 -3.91
CA GLY A 86 12.64 -0.67 -4.65
C GLY A 86 12.23 -0.25 -6.07
N PRO A 87 13.15 0.26 -6.91
CA PRO A 87 12.82 0.45 -8.33
C PRO A 87 12.41 -0.93 -8.89
N PHE A 88 11.58 -1.00 -9.93
CA PHE A 88 11.16 -2.21 -10.67
C PHE A 88 9.76 -2.81 -10.35
N TRP A 89 8.76 -2.18 -10.98
CA TRP A 89 7.65 -2.70 -11.83
C TRP A 89 6.45 -3.52 -11.29
N ILE A 90 5.27 -3.11 -11.77
CA ILE A 90 3.96 -3.77 -11.67
C ILE A 90 3.44 -4.03 -13.10
N GLY A 91 2.80 -5.18 -13.34
CA GLY A 91 2.23 -5.58 -14.63
C GLY A 91 0.73 -5.29 -14.79
N ASN A 92 0.22 -5.39 -16.02
CA ASN A 92 -1.15 -5.08 -16.38
C ASN A 92 -2.17 -6.05 -15.75
N LYS A 93 -3.13 -5.51 -14.99
CA LYS A 93 -4.34 -6.20 -14.52
C LYS A 93 -5.53 -5.26 -14.66
N VAL A 94 -6.70 -5.81 -15.00
CA VAL A 94 -7.97 -5.06 -15.19
C VAL A 94 -8.40 -4.34 -13.89
N LEU A 95 -7.98 -4.86 -12.73
CA LEU A 95 -8.10 -4.20 -11.43
C LEU A 95 -6.94 -4.67 -10.54
N CYS A 96 -6.09 -3.75 -10.05
CA CYS A 96 -4.94 -4.06 -9.21
C CYS A 96 -4.98 -3.24 -7.93
N PHE A 97 -4.86 -3.90 -6.79
CA PHE A 97 -4.76 -3.24 -5.49
C PHE A 97 -3.36 -3.46 -4.93
N VAL A 98 -2.71 -2.37 -4.55
CA VAL A 98 -1.32 -2.37 -4.12
C VAL A 98 -1.24 -1.66 -2.78
N VAL A 99 -0.74 -2.36 -1.77
CA VAL A 99 -0.44 -1.78 -0.47
C VAL A 99 1.07 -1.76 -0.34
N THR A 100 1.63 -0.58 -0.09
CA THR A 100 3.08 -0.39 0.12
C THR A 100 3.30 0.40 1.39
N HIS A 101 4.49 0.26 1.97
CA HIS A 101 4.97 1.12 3.04
C HIS A 101 6.35 1.63 2.63
N LEU A 102 6.48 2.93 2.41
CA LEU A 102 7.69 3.57 1.91
C LEU A 102 8.66 3.84 3.06
N THR A 103 9.96 3.93 2.74
CA THR A 103 11.01 4.12 3.76
C THR A 103 10.81 5.43 4.52
N PRO A 104 10.61 5.40 5.85
CA PRO A 104 10.64 6.63 6.64
C PRO A 104 12.10 7.05 6.83
N HIS A 105 12.44 8.36 6.72
CA HIS A 105 13.53 9.09 7.41
C HIS A 105 13.84 10.41 6.68
N ASN A 106 14.06 11.50 7.43
CA ASN A 106 14.58 12.78 6.93
C ASN A 106 15.36 13.49 8.06
N HIS A 107 16.63 13.83 7.84
CA HIS A 107 17.46 14.60 8.77
C HIS A 107 17.17 16.12 8.62
N ASN A 108 17.32 16.92 9.69
CA ASN A 108 17.00 18.37 9.87
C ASN A 108 15.58 18.77 10.35
N THR A 109 15.36 18.75 11.67
CA THR A 109 14.08 19.08 12.33
C THR A 109 13.70 20.57 12.38
N GLN A 110 14.67 21.49 12.54
CA GLN A 110 14.36 22.93 12.70
C GLN A 110 13.90 23.62 11.41
N ARG A 111 14.55 23.36 10.28
CA ARG A 111 14.17 23.91 8.96
C ARG A 111 12.78 23.43 8.54
N ARG A 112 12.45 22.18 8.88
CA ARG A 112 11.13 21.59 8.63
C ARG A 112 10.01 22.29 9.38
N ASN A 113 10.19 22.68 10.65
CA ASN A 113 9.14 23.36 11.40
C ASN A 113 8.74 24.70 10.74
N GLN A 114 9.69 25.36 10.07
CA GLN A 114 9.43 26.54 9.24
C GLN A 114 8.72 26.16 7.93
N ASP A 115 9.12 25.04 7.31
CA ASP A 115 8.47 24.52 6.10
C ASP A 115 7.02 24.04 6.36
N PHE A 116 6.70 23.51 7.55
CA PHE A 116 5.37 22.98 7.91
C PHE A 116 4.26 23.99 7.68
N LYS A 117 4.46 25.21 8.18
CA LYS A 117 3.51 26.31 8.01
C LYS A 117 3.31 26.61 6.52
N SER A 118 4.40 26.65 5.75
CA SER A 118 4.35 26.84 4.29
C SER A 118 3.75 25.64 3.54
N ILE A 119 3.94 24.41 4.00
CA ILE A 119 3.39 23.18 3.38
C ILE A 119 1.89 23.10 3.62
N CYS A 120 1.44 23.41 4.84
CA CYS A 120 0.02 23.52 5.16
C CYS A 120 -0.64 24.70 4.43
N GLU A 121 0.07 25.81 4.24
CA GLU A 121 -0.45 27.00 3.53
C GLU A 121 -0.39 26.87 2.00
N ARG A 122 0.58 26.13 1.45
CA ARG A 122 0.83 25.99 0.00
C ARG A 122 0.39 24.63 -0.56
N ASN A 123 -0.12 23.74 0.28
CA ASN A 123 -0.73 22.46 -0.11
C ASN A 123 0.18 21.55 -0.97
N LEU A 124 1.48 21.53 -0.68
CA LEU A 124 2.48 20.78 -1.45
C LEU A 124 3.39 19.96 -0.54
N ASP A 125 2.85 18.86 0.00
CA ASP A 125 3.65 17.83 0.64
C ASP A 125 4.65 17.20 -0.35
N GLN A 126 5.69 16.54 0.20
CA GLN A 126 6.79 15.99 -0.61
C GLN A 126 6.29 15.05 -1.72
N LEU A 127 5.35 14.13 -1.41
CA LEU A 127 4.89 13.16 -2.41
C LEU A 127 4.12 13.87 -3.52
N THR A 128 3.20 14.77 -3.18
CA THR A 128 2.45 15.55 -4.17
C THR A 128 3.38 16.34 -5.09
N ARG A 129 4.47 16.92 -4.58
CA ARG A 129 5.46 17.60 -5.43
C ARG A 129 6.18 16.65 -6.38
N GLU A 130 6.64 15.50 -5.88
CA GLU A 130 7.39 14.55 -6.70
C GLU A 130 6.50 13.93 -7.80
N VAL A 131 5.23 13.64 -7.49
CA VAL A 131 4.23 13.20 -8.47
C VAL A 131 3.95 14.30 -9.51
N LYS A 132 3.67 15.54 -9.07
CA LYS A 132 3.43 16.67 -9.99
C LYS A 132 4.64 16.99 -10.88
N SER A 133 5.86 16.75 -10.38
CA SER A 133 7.08 16.91 -11.17
C SER A 133 7.38 15.74 -12.11
N GLY A 134 6.51 14.72 -12.16
CA GLY A 134 6.68 13.57 -13.04
C GLY A 134 7.91 12.72 -12.71
N LYS A 135 8.29 12.59 -11.43
CA LYS A 135 9.43 11.78 -11.00
C LYS A 135 9.03 10.41 -10.47
N VAL A 136 7.81 10.29 -9.94
CA VAL A 136 7.27 9.08 -9.31
C VAL A 136 5.80 8.93 -9.65
N LEU A 137 5.28 7.70 -9.58
CA LEU A 137 3.86 7.36 -9.81
C LEU A 137 3.30 7.92 -11.13
N HIS A 138 4.09 7.85 -12.21
CA HIS A 138 3.68 8.34 -13.54
C HIS A 138 2.33 7.78 -13.98
N GLY A 139 1.43 8.67 -14.41
CA GLY A 139 0.08 8.34 -14.85
C GLY A 139 -0.94 8.06 -13.73
N PHE A 140 -0.50 7.87 -12.47
CA PHE A 140 -1.43 7.71 -11.35
C PHE A 140 -2.03 9.04 -10.94
N GLU A 141 -3.29 8.99 -10.53
CA GLU A 141 -4.03 10.09 -9.96
C GLU A 141 -4.30 9.89 -8.47
N GLU A 142 -4.55 11.00 -7.79
CA GLU A 142 -4.96 11.03 -6.40
C GLU A 142 -6.06 12.08 -6.20
N GLY A 143 -6.97 11.83 -5.25
CA GLY A 143 -7.91 12.83 -4.80
C GLY A 143 -7.25 14.01 -4.09
N GLU A 144 -7.96 15.14 -4.06
CA GLU A 144 -7.52 16.31 -3.31
C GLU A 144 -7.46 16.00 -1.79
N LEU A 145 -6.37 16.41 -1.14
CA LEU A 145 -6.16 16.25 0.29
C LEU A 145 -6.94 17.29 1.10
N ASN A 146 -8.25 17.13 1.18
CA ASN A 146 -9.13 18.02 1.95
C ASN A 146 -9.23 17.64 3.44
N PHE A 147 -8.17 17.03 3.99
CA PHE A 147 -8.09 16.61 5.38
C PHE A 147 -6.69 16.88 5.97
N LEU A 148 -6.60 16.99 7.30
CA LEU A 148 -5.35 17.23 8.01
C LEU A 148 -4.35 16.07 7.83
N PRO A 149 -3.05 16.29 8.05
CA PRO A 149 -2.07 15.21 8.09
C PRO A 149 -2.54 14.01 8.92
N THR A 150 -2.26 12.80 8.46
CA THR A 150 -2.74 11.55 9.07
C THR A 150 -1.75 10.97 10.08
N TYR A 151 -0.52 11.46 10.06
CA TYR A 151 0.58 11.16 10.98
C TYR A 151 1.21 12.48 11.41
N LYS A 152 1.86 12.66 12.57
CA LYS A 152 1.96 11.76 13.73
C LYS A 152 1.11 12.32 14.86
N TYR A 153 0.09 11.58 15.29
CA TYR A 153 -0.77 11.97 16.41
C TYR A 153 -0.27 11.43 17.74
N GLN A 154 -0.63 12.10 18.82
CA GLN A 154 -0.55 11.50 20.15
C GLN A 154 -1.58 10.36 20.24
N VAL A 155 -1.13 9.18 20.65
CA VAL A 155 -2.01 8.02 20.86
C VAL A 155 -3.07 8.36 21.91
N GLY A 156 -4.32 8.04 21.63
CA GLY A 156 -5.47 8.42 22.44
C GLY A 156 -6.11 9.76 22.05
N SER A 157 -5.39 10.63 21.34
CA SER A 157 -5.91 11.93 20.90
C SER A 157 -6.56 11.88 19.52
N LYS A 158 -7.64 12.66 19.34
CA LYS A 158 -8.28 12.86 18.03
C LYS A 158 -7.58 13.93 17.20
N ASN A 159 -7.08 14.98 17.85
CA ASN A 159 -6.70 16.23 17.19
C ASN A 159 -5.29 16.72 17.56
N GLU A 160 -4.58 16.05 18.47
CA GLU A 160 -3.27 16.50 18.92
C GLU A 160 -2.14 15.75 18.21
N PHE A 161 -1.25 16.52 17.61
CA PHE A 161 -0.05 16.00 16.98
C PHE A 161 1.07 15.78 18.00
N ASP A 162 1.82 14.70 17.81
CA ASP A 162 3.09 14.46 18.49
C ASP A 162 4.24 15.01 17.64
N VAL A 163 4.68 16.23 17.98
CA VAL A 163 5.77 16.93 17.29
C VAL A 163 7.15 16.67 17.91
N SER A 164 7.26 15.71 18.83
CA SER A 164 8.51 15.45 19.59
C SER A 164 9.69 15.03 18.71
N SER A 165 9.41 14.29 17.65
CA SER A 165 10.45 13.61 16.84
C SER A 165 10.31 13.85 15.34
N LYS A 166 9.08 14.02 14.85
CA LYS A 166 8.77 14.25 13.44
C LYS A 166 7.62 15.24 13.33
N LEU A 167 7.57 15.92 12.20
CA LEU A 167 6.42 16.73 11.86
C LEU A 167 5.25 15.88 11.38
N PRO A 168 4.02 16.40 11.52
CA PRO A 168 2.88 15.79 10.88
C PRO A 168 3.03 15.74 9.35
N GLY A 169 2.58 14.66 8.73
CA GLY A 169 2.56 14.45 7.30
C GLY A 169 1.40 13.56 6.84
N TRP A 170 1.08 13.66 5.55
CA TRP A 170 0.13 12.77 4.87
C TRP A 170 0.85 11.51 4.40
N CYS A 171 1.06 10.59 5.35
CA CYS A 171 1.77 9.33 5.10
C CYS A 171 0.88 8.26 4.49
N ASP A 172 -0.44 8.38 4.65
CA ASP A 172 -1.43 7.39 4.25
C ASP A 172 -2.18 7.90 3.01
N ARG A 173 -1.94 7.28 1.85
CA ARG A 173 -2.34 7.81 0.53
C ARG A 173 -2.95 6.73 -0.37
N ILE A 174 -3.94 7.09 -1.18
CA ILE A 174 -4.60 6.17 -2.12
C ILE A 174 -4.53 6.77 -3.53
N PHE A 175 -3.66 6.18 -4.35
CA PHE A 175 -3.54 6.50 -5.77
C PHE A 175 -4.34 5.49 -6.61
N TYR A 176 -4.82 5.93 -7.76
CA TYR A 176 -5.52 5.10 -8.73
C TYR A 176 -5.03 5.38 -10.15
N TYR A 177 -5.19 4.41 -11.03
CA TYR A 177 -4.76 4.49 -12.43
C TYR A 177 -5.82 3.82 -13.30
N TRP A 178 -6.06 4.36 -14.49
CA TRP A 178 -6.81 3.68 -15.53
C TRP A 178 -6.12 3.90 -16.88
N HIS A 179 -6.35 2.97 -17.80
CA HIS A 179 -5.83 3.10 -19.15
C HIS A 179 -6.73 4.05 -19.95
N HIS A 180 -6.13 5.05 -20.58
CA HIS A 180 -6.78 5.81 -21.63
C HIS A 180 -6.74 4.97 -22.91
N ASP A 181 -7.87 4.39 -23.31
CA ASP A 181 -7.97 3.71 -24.61
C ASP A 181 -7.65 4.72 -25.73
N GLY A 182 -6.49 4.56 -26.35
CA GLY A 182 -6.16 5.18 -27.65
C GLY A 182 -5.62 6.61 -27.61
N LYS A 183 -4.35 6.76 -27.24
CA LYS A 183 -3.37 7.40 -28.12
C LYS A 183 -2.10 6.55 -28.06
N GLU A 184 -1.73 5.96 -29.19
CA GLU A 184 -0.32 5.61 -29.42
C GLU A 184 0.41 6.96 -29.34
N GLU A 185 1.09 7.21 -28.23
CA GLU A 185 2.12 8.25 -28.21
C GLU A 185 3.28 7.67 -29.01
N ASP A 186 3.29 8.03 -30.28
CA ASP A 186 4.41 7.78 -31.17
C ASP A 186 5.69 8.27 -30.48
N ASN A 187 6.64 7.35 -30.34
CA ASN A 187 7.95 7.63 -29.81
C ASN A 187 8.63 8.71 -30.65
N GLU A 188 8.71 9.94 -30.15
CA GLU A 188 9.77 10.88 -30.52
C GLU A 188 10.66 11.17 -29.31
N GLY A 189 11.95 11.11 -29.56
CA GLY A 189 13.01 11.02 -28.57
C GLY A 189 13.07 12.22 -27.63
N PHE A 190 13.54 11.92 -26.42
CA PHE A 190 14.01 12.90 -25.45
C PHE A 190 15.29 13.56 -25.98
N ASP A 191 15.13 14.65 -26.73
CA ASP A 191 16.18 15.66 -26.90
C ASP A 191 15.64 16.99 -26.34
N VAL A 192 16.30 17.46 -25.29
CA VAL A 192 16.03 18.73 -24.63
C VAL A 192 16.75 19.82 -25.39
N GLU A 193 16.03 20.66 -26.13
CA GLU A 193 16.44 22.04 -26.38
C GLU A 193 15.30 23.01 -26.10
N GLU A 194 15.62 23.95 -25.21
CA GLU A 194 14.78 25.04 -24.72
C GLU A 194 14.94 26.24 -25.66
N GLN A 195 13.84 26.74 -26.25
CA GLN A 195 13.71 28.18 -26.56
C GLN A 195 12.29 28.65 -26.94
N SER A 196 11.82 29.62 -26.14
CA SER A 196 11.03 30.82 -26.47
C SER A 196 9.62 30.76 -27.09
N ASN A 197 8.67 31.27 -26.31
CA ASN A 197 7.60 32.23 -26.64
C ASN A 197 6.95 32.19 -28.04
N ASN A 198 5.66 31.85 -28.09
CA ASN A 198 4.67 32.80 -28.62
C ASN A 198 3.21 32.50 -28.25
N ASN A 199 2.45 33.59 -28.17
CA ASN A 199 1.03 33.69 -27.84
C ASN A 199 0.10 33.09 -28.90
N ASN A 200 -1.13 32.85 -28.43
CA ASN A 200 -2.38 32.57 -29.13
C ASN A 200 -2.55 31.14 -29.66
N ASN A 201 -3.54 30.42 -29.12
CA ASN A 201 -4.77 30.21 -29.87
C ASN A 201 -5.86 29.55 -29.02
N ASN A 202 -7.09 30.01 -29.26
CA ASN A 202 -8.32 29.33 -28.90
C ASN A 202 -8.27 27.87 -29.36
N ASN A 203 -8.15 26.94 -28.43
CA ASN A 203 -8.52 25.55 -28.67
C ASN A 203 -9.79 25.27 -27.88
N GLN A 204 -10.92 25.44 -28.57
CA GLN A 204 -12.12 24.69 -28.22
C GLN A 204 -11.72 23.21 -28.21
N ASP A 205 -11.86 22.60 -27.03
CA ASP A 205 -11.64 21.19 -26.78
C ASP A 205 -12.65 20.38 -27.61
N LEU A 206 -12.25 20.02 -28.82
CA LEU A 206 -12.97 19.14 -29.74
C LEU A 206 -12.57 17.68 -29.51
N THR A 207 -12.40 17.29 -28.24
CA THR A 207 -12.35 15.87 -27.87
C THR A 207 -13.77 15.42 -27.55
N GLY A 208 -14.27 14.41 -28.27
CA GLY A 208 -15.51 13.72 -27.93
C GLY A 208 -15.34 13.06 -26.56
N GLY A 209 -15.65 13.83 -25.51
CA GLY A 209 -15.37 13.52 -24.11
C GLY A 209 -16.09 12.27 -23.64
N LYS A 210 -15.40 11.13 -23.65
CA LYS A 210 -15.78 10.01 -22.79
C LYS A 210 -15.25 10.33 -21.40
N GLU A 211 -16.17 10.52 -20.45
CA GLU A 211 -15.81 10.64 -19.04
C GLU A 211 -14.90 9.47 -18.61
N PRO A 212 -13.94 9.70 -17.69
CA PRO A 212 -13.06 8.65 -17.24
C PRO A 212 -13.87 7.49 -16.62
N PRO A 213 -13.45 6.23 -16.84
CA PRO A 213 -14.16 5.06 -16.34
C PRO A 213 -14.10 4.93 -14.82
N ILE A 214 -13.26 5.72 -14.14
CA ILE A 214 -13.12 5.75 -12.68
C ILE A 214 -13.48 7.14 -12.18
N LYS A 215 -14.41 7.21 -11.23
CA LYS A 215 -14.81 8.44 -10.55
C LYS A 215 -14.60 8.30 -9.04
N LEU A 216 -13.73 9.14 -8.48
CA LEU A 216 -13.56 9.28 -7.03
C LEU A 216 -14.73 10.07 -6.45
N ILE A 217 -15.43 9.50 -5.47
CA ILE A 217 -16.61 10.11 -4.81
C ILE A 217 -16.24 10.73 -3.46
N SER A 218 -15.34 10.09 -2.72
CA SER A 218 -14.91 10.59 -1.42
C SER A 218 -13.48 10.14 -1.13
N TYR A 219 -12.68 11.03 -0.55
CA TYR A 219 -11.35 10.73 -0.06
C TYR A 219 -11.15 11.40 1.29
N LEU A 220 -11.08 10.60 2.36
CA LEU A 220 -11.27 11.07 3.73
C LEU A 220 -10.27 10.43 4.69
N SER A 221 -9.89 11.19 5.73
CA SER A 221 -9.28 10.66 6.95
C SER A 221 -10.31 10.44 8.06
N HIS A 222 -10.05 9.50 8.98
CA HIS A 222 -10.92 9.16 10.10
C HIS A 222 -10.28 9.47 11.46
N PRO A 223 -10.26 10.74 11.93
CA PRO A 223 -9.59 11.15 13.16
C PRO A 223 -10.21 10.61 14.45
N SER A 224 -11.45 10.08 14.38
CA SER A 224 -12.13 9.45 15.51
C SER A 224 -11.43 8.20 16.03
N TYR A 225 -10.59 7.56 15.20
CA TYR A 225 -9.77 6.42 15.62
C TYR A 225 -8.48 6.93 16.26
N THR A 226 -8.24 6.55 17.51
CA THR A 226 -7.14 7.09 18.32
C THR A 226 -6.19 6.03 18.86
N LEU A 227 -6.37 4.77 18.47
CA LEU A 227 -5.53 3.65 18.93
C LEU A 227 -4.12 3.65 18.33
N SER A 228 -3.92 4.37 17.22
CA SER A 228 -2.63 4.55 16.54
C SER A 228 -2.32 6.04 16.43
N ASP A 229 -1.03 6.34 16.27
CA ASP A 229 -0.49 7.63 15.87
C ASP A 229 -0.76 7.97 14.38
N HIS A 230 -1.29 7.02 13.61
CA HIS A 230 -1.87 7.22 12.29
C HIS A 230 -3.39 7.29 12.31
N LYS A 231 -3.98 8.09 11.43
CA LYS A 231 -5.43 8.13 11.17
C LYS A 231 -5.76 7.33 9.91
N PRO A 232 -6.74 6.41 9.96
CA PRO A 232 -7.16 5.66 8.77
C PRO A 232 -7.58 6.59 7.63
N VAL A 233 -7.29 6.19 6.39
CA VAL A 233 -7.69 6.88 5.17
C VAL A 233 -8.58 5.96 4.34
N SER A 234 -9.63 6.52 3.73
CA SER A 234 -10.54 5.78 2.85
C SER A 234 -10.83 6.55 1.57
N ALA A 235 -10.91 5.84 0.45
CA ALA A 235 -11.41 6.36 -0.81
C ALA A 235 -12.60 5.52 -1.29
N PHE A 236 -13.60 6.17 -1.88
CA PHE A 236 -14.75 5.51 -2.51
C PHE A 236 -14.79 5.85 -3.99
N PHE A 237 -14.88 4.83 -4.83
CA PHE A 237 -14.86 4.96 -6.28
C PHE A 237 -16.13 4.39 -6.89
N ILE A 238 -16.60 5.02 -7.96
CA ILE A 238 -17.53 4.42 -8.91
C ILE A 238 -16.71 4.07 -10.16
N ILE A 239 -16.78 2.81 -10.59
CA ILE A 239 -16.11 2.34 -11.79
C ILE A 239 -17.19 1.98 -12.81
N SER A 240 -17.21 2.71 -13.92
CA SER A 240 -18.10 2.44 -15.04
C SER A 240 -17.52 1.31 -15.86
N THR A 241 -18.10 0.11 -15.79
CA THR A 241 -17.74 -0.98 -16.69
C THR A 241 -18.45 -0.78 -18.02
N LEU A 242 -17.70 -0.54 -19.11
CA LEU A 242 -18.29 -0.72 -20.44
C LEU A 242 -18.70 -2.20 -20.58
N PRO A 243 -19.92 -2.50 -21.08
CA PRO A 243 -20.29 -3.86 -21.42
C PRO A 243 -19.40 -4.32 -22.59
N SER A 244 -18.39 -5.14 -22.29
CA SER A 244 -17.52 -5.70 -23.32
C SER A 244 -18.29 -6.76 -24.11
N SER A 245 -18.81 -6.40 -25.29
CA SER A 245 -19.24 -7.34 -26.33
C SER A 245 -18.08 -8.02 -27.06
N HIS A 246 -16.83 -7.70 -26.70
CA HIS A 246 -15.65 -8.35 -27.25
C HIS A 246 -15.23 -9.53 -26.36
N SER A 247 -15.22 -10.72 -26.98
CA SER A 247 -14.51 -11.88 -26.47
C SER A 247 -13.11 -11.45 -26.04
N PHE A 248 -12.73 -11.77 -24.81
CA PHE A 248 -11.36 -11.63 -24.28
C PHE A 248 -10.41 -12.53 -25.09
N SER A 249 -10.14 -12.19 -26.35
CA SER A 249 -9.03 -12.73 -27.11
C SER A 249 -7.77 -12.07 -26.58
N SER A 250 -7.07 -12.79 -25.71
CA SER A 250 -5.66 -12.60 -25.35
C SER A 250 -5.16 -11.17 -25.49
N ILE A 251 -5.42 -10.34 -24.47
CA ILE A 251 -4.70 -9.08 -24.26
C ILE A 251 -3.21 -9.45 -24.25
N THR A 252 -2.52 -9.16 -25.34
CA THR A 252 -1.10 -9.44 -25.48
C THR A 252 -0.37 -8.50 -24.54
N THR A 253 0.20 -9.11 -23.52
CA THR A 253 0.86 -8.48 -22.39
C THR A 253 2.18 -7.85 -22.81
N SER A 254 2.20 -6.59 -23.24
CA SER A 254 3.46 -5.85 -23.40
C SER A 254 3.25 -4.34 -23.34
N PHE A 255 2.80 -3.82 -22.19
CA PHE A 255 2.67 -2.36 -22.01
C PHE A 255 3.20 -1.86 -20.67
N SER A 256 4.13 -2.60 -20.04
CA SER A 256 5.05 -1.92 -19.14
C SER A 256 6.13 -1.29 -20.03
N PRO A 257 6.34 0.05 -20.02
CA PRO A 257 7.44 0.68 -20.75
C PRO A 257 8.82 0.17 -20.29
N PHE A 258 8.84 -0.64 -19.24
CA PHE A 258 10.02 -1.11 -18.59
C PHE A 258 10.08 -2.64 -18.55
N LYS A 259 11.26 -3.16 -18.89
CA LYS A 259 11.54 -4.60 -18.91
C LYS A 259 11.41 -5.19 -17.51
N ILE A 260 10.56 -6.20 -17.37
CA ILE A 260 10.44 -6.98 -16.13
C ILE A 260 11.75 -7.75 -15.90
N ASP A 261 12.34 -7.63 -14.70
CA ASP A 261 13.57 -8.37 -14.36
C ASP A 261 13.33 -9.89 -14.45
N PRO A 262 14.05 -10.62 -15.34
CA PRO A 262 13.90 -12.06 -15.49
C PRO A 262 14.24 -12.83 -14.21
N ASN A 263 15.09 -12.26 -13.34
CA ASN A 263 15.52 -12.87 -12.09
C ASN A 263 14.63 -12.50 -10.89
N ARG A 264 13.49 -11.80 -11.10
CA ARG A 264 12.62 -11.33 -9.99
C ARG A 264 12.22 -12.44 -9.02
N LYS A 265 11.93 -13.65 -9.54
CA LYS A 265 11.54 -14.80 -8.71
C LYS A 265 12.68 -15.28 -7.81
N ARG A 266 13.91 -15.32 -8.34
CA ARG A 266 15.11 -15.68 -7.56
C ARG A 266 15.42 -14.61 -6.51
N LYS A 267 15.37 -13.33 -6.89
CA LYS A 267 15.58 -12.20 -5.96
C LYS A 267 14.55 -12.19 -4.83
N PHE A 268 13.28 -12.45 -5.16
CA PHE A 268 12.21 -12.59 -4.16
C PHE A 268 12.48 -13.74 -3.19
N LEU A 269 12.85 -14.93 -3.69
CA LEU A 269 13.15 -16.09 -2.84
C LEU A 269 14.34 -15.83 -1.91
N ILE A 270 15.43 -15.26 -2.43
CA ILE A 270 16.59 -14.85 -1.64
C ILE A 270 16.18 -13.84 -0.57
N GLY A 271 15.39 -12.82 -0.96
CA GLY A 271 14.85 -11.82 -0.05
C GLY A 271 14.02 -12.43 1.09
N GLU A 272 13.17 -13.43 0.79
CA GLU A 272 12.41 -14.15 1.82
C GLU A 272 13.31 -14.94 2.77
N ILE A 273 14.34 -15.62 2.25
CA ILE A 273 15.28 -16.39 3.08
C ILE A 273 16.04 -15.43 4.01
N VAL A 274 16.61 -14.35 3.47
CA VAL A 274 17.33 -13.34 4.24
C VAL A 274 16.42 -12.71 5.30
N SER A 275 15.18 -12.36 4.92
CA SER A 275 14.20 -11.80 5.85
C SER A 275 13.90 -12.76 7.01
N LYS A 276 13.74 -14.06 6.75
CA LYS A 276 13.50 -15.06 7.80
C LYS A 276 14.70 -15.22 8.73
N ILE A 277 15.93 -15.23 8.21
CA ILE A 277 17.16 -15.32 9.02
C ILE A 277 17.27 -14.10 9.95
N LEU A 278 17.15 -12.89 9.38
CA LEU A 278 17.20 -11.64 10.15
C LEU A 278 16.06 -11.58 11.17
N GLY A 279 14.85 -11.97 10.76
CA GLY A 279 13.69 -12.05 11.63
C GLY A 279 13.91 -12.98 12.80
N PHE A 280 14.45 -14.19 12.57
CA PHE A 280 14.73 -15.17 13.62
C PHE A 280 15.80 -14.66 14.59
N GLY A 281 16.90 -14.08 14.08
CA GLY A 281 17.93 -13.47 14.91
C GLY A 281 17.35 -12.34 15.78
N TRP A 282 16.58 -11.43 15.20
CA TRP A 282 15.92 -10.36 15.94
C TRP A 282 14.91 -10.92 16.96
N TRP A 283 14.12 -11.93 16.61
CA TRP A 283 13.20 -12.53 17.58
C TRP A 283 13.94 -13.19 18.75
N LEU A 284 14.99 -13.96 18.47
CA LEU A 284 15.77 -14.71 19.45
C LEU A 284 16.45 -13.77 20.47
N PHE A 285 17.05 -12.67 20.01
CA PHE A 285 17.83 -11.78 20.87
C PHE A 285 17.11 -10.48 21.26
N GLY A 286 16.07 -10.08 20.53
CA GLY A 286 15.37 -8.81 20.74
C GLY A 286 13.98 -8.94 21.35
N THR A 287 13.49 -10.16 21.63
CA THR A 287 12.20 -10.35 22.31
C THR A 287 12.35 -11.14 23.59
N TYR A 288 11.52 -10.83 24.59
CA TYR A 288 11.50 -11.52 25.88
C TYR A 288 11.33 -13.04 25.75
N ASN A 289 10.44 -13.49 24.87
CA ASN A 289 10.21 -14.91 24.62
C ASN A 289 11.40 -15.57 23.91
N GLY A 290 12.01 -14.88 22.94
CA GLY A 290 13.22 -15.38 22.28
C GLY A 290 14.38 -15.56 23.25
N ILE A 291 14.62 -14.56 24.11
CA ILE A 291 15.68 -14.61 25.12
C ILE A 291 15.45 -15.79 26.08
N LYS A 292 14.22 -16.06 26.51
CA LYS A 292 13.90 -17.25 27.32
C LYS A 292 14.27 -18.56 26.64
N VAL A 293 13.92 -18.70 25.36
CA VAL A 293 14.26 -19.91 24.58
C VAL A 293 15.77 -20.05 24.44
N PHE A 294 16.47 -18.96 24.16
CA PHE A 294 17.92 -18.95 24.10
C PHE A 294 18.56 -19.41 25.42
N LEU A 295 18.12 -18.88 26.56
CA LEU A 295 18.62 -19.29 27.87
C LEU A 295 18.34 -20.76 28.18
N LEU A 296 17.16 -21.29 27.81
CA LEU A 296 16.84 -22.71 27.97
C LEU A 296 17.76 -23.60 27.14
N LEU A 297 18.11 -23.20 25.92
CA LEU A 297 19.05 -23.94 25.07
C LEU A 297 20.46 -23.95 25.66
N VAL A 298 20.93 -22.81 26.20
CA VAL A 298 22.22 -22.74 26.88
C VAL A 298 22.25 -23.63 28.13
N ILE A 299 21.18 -23.63 28.92
CA ILE A 299 21.04 -24.51 30.09
C ILE A 299 21.04 -25.99 29.66
N LEU A 300 20.32 -26.33 28.59
CA LEU A 300 20.27 -27.69 28.05
C LEU A 300 21.65 -28.14 27.53
N GLU A 301 22.35 -27.29 26.80
CA GLU A 301 23.70 -27.57 26.30
C GLU A 301 24.69 -27.80 27.45
N TYR A 302 24.64 -26.94 28.47
CA TYR A 302 25.45 -27.10 29.68
C TYR A 302 25.12 -28.41 30.42
N TRP A 303 23.83 -28.75 30.53
CA TRP A 303 23.39 -30.01 31.13
C TRP A 303 23.89 -31.23 30.33
N LEU A 304 23.78 -31.20 29.00
CA LEU A 304 24.30 -32.27 28.12
C LEU A 304 25.82 -32.41 28.24
N TYR A 305 26.55 -31.30 28.33
CA TYR A 305 27.99 -31.29 28.57
C TYR A 305 28.36 -31.94 29.90
N LEU A 306 27.66 -31.62 30.99
CA LEU A 306 27.86 -32.26 32.30
C LEU A 306 27.55 -33.76 32.28
N VAL A 307 26.47 -34.17 31.60
CA VAL A 307 26.12 -35.60 31.46
C VAL A 307 27.17 -36.35 30.64
N TRP A 308 27.71 -35.73 29.59
CA TRP A 308 28.76 -36.34 28.76
C TRP A 308 30.07 -36.52 29.53
N ILE A 309 30.50 -35.50 30.28
CA ILE A 309 31.70 -35.60 31.13
C ILE A 309 31.53 -36.65 32.22
N ASN A 310 30.39 -36.71 32.90
CA ASN A 310 30.17 -37.67 33.99
C ASN A 310 30.02 -39.14 33.51
N LYS A 311 30.04 -39.41 32.20
CA LYS A 311 30.04 -40.76 31.62
C LYS A 311 31.44 -41.27 31.26
N PHE A 312 32.47 -40.43 31.34
CA PHE A 312 33.88 -40.76 31.08
C PHE A 312 34.75 -40.41 32.29
#